data_AF-A0A2A4D9S3-F1
#
_entry.id   AF-A0A2A4D9S3-F1
#
_cell.length_a   1.000
_cell.length_b   1.000
_cell.length_c   1.000
_cell.angle_alpha   90.00
_cell.angle_beta   90.00
_cell.angle_gamma   90.00
#
_symmetry.space_group_name_H-M   'P 1'
#
loop_
_entity.id
_entity.type
_entity.pdbx_description
1 polymer ?
#
loop_
_entity_poly.entity_id
_entity_poly.type
_entity_poly.pdbx_seq_one_letter_code
_entity_poly.pdbx_strand_id
1 'polypeptide(L)'
;MGSKKVAGTVMMHLANGSKKFLMQTHEGTAELASTDFSEDKTGLANILQLFKDSIHLDVTAIDLVELTNGSIDAENIPLFVFETQESGQDKQLPDGYAWEEPNVFRQIIEDYKIEGMPFF
;
A
#
# COMPACT_ATOMS: atom_id res chain seq x y z
N MET A 1 15.51 18.44 7.45
CA MET A 1 14.08 18.38 7.81
C MET A 1 13.54 17.19 7.05
N GLY A 2 13.35 16.05 7.72
CA GLY A 2 12.86 14.83 7.06
C GLY A 2 11.38 15.00 6.72
N SER A 3 11.00 14.78 5.47
CA SER A 3 9.59 14.70 5.10
C SER A 3 9.00 13.47 5.78
N LYS A 4 7.95 13.67 6.59
CA LYS A 4 7.21 12.53 7.14
C LYS A 4 6.62 11.76 5.96
N LYS A 5 6.80 10.45 5.91
CA LYS A 5 6.20 9.61 4.86
C LYS A 5 4.91 8.97 5.36
N VAL A 6 4.03 8.63 4.42
CA VAL A 6 2.89 7.74 4.63
C VAL A 6 2.95 6.62 3.62
N ALA A 7 2.69 5.40 4.07
CA ALA A 7 2.68 4.19 3.25
C ALA A 7 1.27 3.63 3.10
N GLY A 8 1.06 2.86 2.03
CA GLY A 8 -0.18 2.17 1.77
C GLY A 8 -0.02 0.94 0.91
N THR A 9 -0.94 0.00 1.07
CA THR A 9 -1.14 -1.11 0.16
C THR A 9 -2.63 -1.38 -0.03
N VAL A 10 -2.97 -2.11 -1.09
CA VAL A 10 -4.32 -2.61 -1.36
C VAL A 10 -4.23 -4.12 -1.48
N MET A 11 -5.05 -4.84 -0.72
CA MET A 11 -5.22 -6.28 -0.79
C MET A 11 -6.35 -6.60 -1.78
N MET A 12 -6.01 -7.15 -2.93
CA MET A 12 -6.98 -7.61 -3.92
C MET A 12 -7.38 -9.05 -3.65
N HIS A 13 -8.68 -9.27 -3.46
CA HIS A 13 -9.29 -10.59 -3.42
C HIS A 13 -9.59 -11.05 -4.84
N LEU A 14 -8.92 -12.12 -5.27
CA LEU A 14 -9.11 -12.73 -6.58
C LEU A 14 -10.27 -13.71 -6.56
N ALA A 15 -10.94 -13.89 -7.70
CA ALA A 15 -12.10 -14.78 -7.81
C ALA A 15 -11.77 -16.26 -7.48
N ASN A 16 -10.50 -16.65 -7.61
CA ASN A 16 -10.00 -17.99 -7.25
C ASN A 16 -9.74 -18.18 -5.74
N GLY A 17 -10.01 -17.16 -4.91
CA GLY A 17 -9.81 -17.18 -3.46
C GLY A 17 -8.38 -16.83 -3.01
N SER A 18 -7.46 -16.62 -3.94
CA SER A 18 -6.12 -16.09 -3.63
C SER A 18 -6.15 -14.56 -3.48
N LYS A 19 -5.04 -14.00 -2.98
CA LYS A 19 -4.90 -12.57 -2.71
C LYS A 19 -3.66 -12.03 -3.39
N LYS A 20 -3.71 -10.77 -3.81
CA LYS A 20 -2.53 -10.01 -4.24
C LYS A 20 -2.45 -8.68 -3.52
N PHE A 21 -1.25 -8.13 -3.43
CA PHE A 21 -0.98 -6.88 -2.74
C PHE A 21 -0.39 -5.86 -3.71
N LEU A 22 -0.89 -4.63 -3.64
CA LEU A 22 -0.32 -3.53 -4.39
C LEU A 22 1.03 -3.15 -3.80
N MET A 23 2.06 -3.23 -4.64
CA MET A 23 3.43 -2.87 -4.29
C MET A 23 4.00 -1.89 -5.32
N GLN A 24 4.90 -1.03 -4.87
CA GLN A 24 5.74 -0.21 -5.74
C GLN A 24 6.99 -1.02 -6.09
N THR A 25 7.41 -0.99 -7.35
CA THR A 25 8.61 -1.67 -7.83
C THR A 25 9.63 -0.63 -8.29
N HIS A 26 10.84 -0.68 -7.72
CA HIS A 26 11.95 0.19 -8.09
C HIS A 26 13.21 -0.64 -8.27
N GLU A 27 13.88 -0.54 -9.42
CA GLU A 27 15.14 -1.28 -9.72
C GLU A 27 15.11 -2.80 -9.41
N GLY A 28 13.93 -3.42 -9.47
CA GLY A 28 13.74 -4.84 -9.22
C GLY A 28 13.46 -5.21 -7.76
N THR A 29 13.37 -4.24 -6.84
CA THR A 29 12.89 -4.44 -5.47
C THR A 29 11.45 -3.97 -5.33
N ALA A 30 10.63 -4.76 -4.65
CA ALA A 30 9.28 -4.39 -4.26
C ALA A 30 9.31 -3.65 -2.93
N GLU A 31 8.52 -2.59 -2.79
CA GLU A 31 8.36 -1.79 -1.58
C GLU A 31 6.90 -1.38 -1.41
N LEU A 32 6.54 -0.89 -0.23
CA LEU A 32 5.22 -0.31 -0.01
C LEU A 32 5.08 0.99 -0.80
N ALA A 33 3.92 1.17 -1.44
CA ALA A 33 3.61 2.44 -2.09
C ALA A 33 3.61 3.54 -1.03
N SER A 34 4.39 4.59 -1.25
CA SER A 34 4.55 5.67 -0.27
C SER A 34 4.56 7.04 -0.91
N THR A 35 4.21 8.05 -0.12
CA THR A 35 4.25 9.45 -0.54
C THR A 35 4.67 10.34 0.62
N ASP A 36 5.22 11.51 0.30
CA ASP A 36 5.52 12.53 1.30
C ASP A 36 4.21 13.07 1.89
N PHE A 37 4.20 13.25 3.20
CA PHE A 37 3.07 13.81 3.91
C PHE A 37 2.96 15.30 3.60
N SER A 38 1.89 15.69 2.92
CA SER A 38 1.48 17.09 2.83
C SER A 38 0.77 17.49 4.12
N GLU A 39 1.25 18.55 4.78
CA GLU A 39 0.66 19.09 6.03
C GLU A 39 -0.79 19.56 5.86
N ASP A 40 -1.21 19.82 4.61
CA ASP A 40 -2.56 20.27 4.26
C ASP A 40 -3.60 19.14 4.25
N LYS A 41 -3.16 17.88 4.43
CA LYS A 41 -3.98 16.67 4.29
C LYS A 41 -3.71 15.67 5.42
N THR A 42 -4.71 14.85 5.74
CA THR A 42 -4.50 13.69 6.61
C THR A 42 -3.65 12.62 5.90
N GLY A 43 -3.02 11.71 6.66
CA GLY A 43 -2.24 10.60 6.07
C GLY A 43 -3.08 9.76 5.11
N LEU A 44 -4.34 9.49 5.49
CA LEU A 44 -5.31 8.80 4.65
C LEU A 44 -5.60 9.53 3.33
N ALA A 45 -5.77 10.86 3.38
CA ALA A 45 -6.03 11.64 2.17
C ALA A 45 -4.81 11.68 1.23
N ASN A 46 -3.60 11.71 1.79
CA ASN A 46 -2.36 11.63 1.01
C ASN A 46 -2.25 10.28 0.26
N ILE A 47 -2.51 9.16 0.95
CA ILE A 47 -2.39 7.83 0.32
C ILE A 47 -3.50 7.54 -0.69
N LEU A 48 -4.74 7.96 -0.42
CA LEU A 48 -5.83 7.86 -1.40
C LEU A 48 -5.53 8.68 -2.66
N GLN A 49 -4.91 9.85 -2.51
CA GLN A 49 -4.49 10.65 -3.65
C GLN A 49 -3.40 9.95 -4.45
N LEU A 50 -2.40 9.35 -3.80
CA LEU A 50 -1.38 8.54 -4.49
C LEU A 50 -2.04 7.43 -5.32
N PHE A 51 -2.96 6.68 -4.71
CA PHE A 51 -3.66 5.58 -5.38
C PHE A 51 -4.46 6.05 -6.59
N LYS A 52 -5.15 7.19 -6.47
CA LYS A 52 -5.97 7.75 -7.54
C LYS A 52 -5.14 8.36 -8.67
N ASP A 53 -4.18 9.20 -8.32
CA ASP A 53 -3.52 10.10 -9.28
C ASP A 53 -2.25 9.46 -9.86
N SER A 54 -1.51 8.67 -9.09
CA SER A 54 -0.26 8.04 -9.53
C SER A 54 -0.44 6.59 -9.94
N ILE A 55 -1.29 5.83 -9.24
CA ILE A 55 -1.49 4.38 -9.47
C ILE A 55 -2.76 4.12 -10.31
N HIS A 56 -3.61 5.13 -10.49
CA HIS A 56 -4.87 5.09 -11.25
C HIS A 56 -5.90 4.06 -10.74
N LEU A 57 -5.85 3.69 -9.46
CA LEU A 57 -6.86 2.82 -8.84
C LEU A 57 -8.21 3.52 -8.71
N ASP A 58 -9.28 2.72 -8.75
CA ASP A 58 -10.59 3.22 -8.35
C ASP A 58 -10.68 3.22 -6.82
N VAL A 59 -10.38 4.38 -6.24
CA VAL A 59 -10.45 4.59 -4.78
C VAL A 59 -11.88 4.56 -4.21
N THR A 60 -12.91 4.49 -5.06
CA THR A 60 -14.29 4.28 -4.61
C THR A 60 -14.63 2.80 -4.45
N ALA A 61 -13.78 1.91 -4.98
CA ALA A 61 -13.91 0.46 -4.92
C ALA A 61 -12.90 -0.18 -3.96
N ILE A 62 -12.32 0.60 -3.04
CA ILE A 62 -11.43 0.10 -1.99
C ILE A 62 -11.95 0.49 -0.61
N ASP A 63 -11.79 -0.39 0.36
CA ASP A 63 -12.21 -0.16 1.75
C ASP A 63 -11.00 -0.22 2.68
N LEU A 64 -10.90 0.75 3.61
CA LEU A 64 -9.84 0.73 4.62
C LEU A 64 -10.14 -0.35 5.66
N VAL A 65 -9.24 -1.32 5.79
CA VAL A 65 -9.42 -2.45 6.73
C VAL A 65 -8.54 -2.33 7.95
N GLU A 66 -7.35 -1.74 7.82
CA GLU A 66 -6.38 -1.67 8.89
C GLU A 66 -5.51 -0.41 8.81
N LEU A 67 -5.16 0.11 9.99
CA LEU A 67 -4.19 1.19 10.15
C LEU A 67 -3.12 0.72 11.13
N THR A 68 -1.91 0.49 10.63
CA THR A 68 -0.78 0.05 11.44
C THR A 68 0.34 1.08 11.37
N ASN A 69 1.17 1.17 12.41
CA ASN A 69 2.39 1.97 12.37
C ASN A 69 3.58 1.05 12.15
N GLY A 70 4.38 1.35 11.13
CA GLY A 70 5.68 0.72 10.89
C GLY A 70 6.83 1.61 11.31
N SER A 71 8.04 1.05 11.28
CA SER A 71 9.26 1.84 11.45
C SER A 71 10.33 1.44 10.44
N ILE A 72 10.76 2.41 9.63
CA ILE A 72 11.92 2.26 8.74
C ILE A 72 13.00 3.20 9.26
N ASP A 73 14.23 2.73 9.43
CA ASP A 73 15.36 3.56 9.84
C ASP A 73 15.10 4.45 11.08
N ALA A 74 14.30 3.93 12.03
CA ALA A 74 13.83 4.62 13.24
C ALA A 74 12.84 5.79 13.02
N GLU A 75 12.30 5.94 11.81
CA GLU A 75 11.18 6.82 11.51
C GLU A 75 9.86 6.05 11.56
N ASN A 76 8.88 6.56 12.33
CA ASN A 76 7.53 5.99 12.37
C ASN A 76 6.76 6.37 11.11
N ILE A 77 6.32 5.37 10.37
CA ILE A 77 5.58 5.55 9.12
C ILE A 77 4.20 4.89 9.28
N PRO A 78 3.11 5.67 9.21
CA PRO A 78 1.77 5.09 9.17
C PRO A 78 1.57 4.31 7.88
N LEU A 79 1.04 3.10 8.01
CA LEU A 79 0.66 2.19 6.93
C LEU A 79 -0.86 2.03 6.92
N PHE A 80 -1.47 2.36 5.80
CA PHE A 80 -2.88 2.13 5.53
C PHE A 80 -3.06 0.88 4.66
N VAL A 81 -3.82 -0.10 5.13
CA VAL A 81 -4.12 -1.32 4.39
C VAL A 81 -5.58 -1.25 3.95
N PHE A 82 -5.79 -1.35 2.65
CA PHE A 82 -7.11 -1.39 2.05
C PHE A 82 -7.40 -2.77 1.47
N GLU A 83 -8.66 -3.07 1.21
CA GLU A 83 -9.07 -4.24 0.44
C GLU A 83 -9.90 -3.85 -0.78
N THR A 84 -9.87 -4.69 -1.81
CA THR A 84 -10.68 -4.58 -3.03
C THR A 84 -11.01 -5.96 -3.57
N GLN A 85 -12.07 -6.06 -4.36
CA GLN A 85 -12.31 -7.23 -5.19
C GLN A 85 -11.60 -7.06 -6.54
N GLU A 86 -11.23 -8.18 -7.19
CA GLU A 86 -10.65 -8.20 -8.54
C GLU A 86 -11.50 -7.42 -9.55
N SER A 87 -12.83 -7.59 -9.50
CA SER A 87 -13.78 -6.87 -10.35
C SER A 87 -13.89 -5.37 -10.08
N GLY A 88 -13.23 -4.87 -9.02
CA GLY A 88 -13.22 -3.46 -8.66
C GLY A 88 -12.05 -2.69 -9.27
N GLN A 89 -11.06 -3.37 -9.86
CA GLN A 89 -9.84 -2.77 -10.39
C GLN A 89 -9.58 -3.22 -11.83
N ASP A 90 -10.36 -2.67 -12.76
CA ASP A 90 -10.28 -3.01 -14.19
C ASP A 90 -9.12 -2.31 -14.92
N LYS A 91 -8.41 -1.41 -14.24
CA LYS A 91 -7.35 -0.60 -14.83
C LYS A 91 -5.99 -1.28 -14.67
N GLN A 92 -5.20 -1.22 -15.74
CA GLN A 92 -3.82 -1.64 -15.69
C GLN A 92 -3.01 -0.68 -14.80
N LEU A 93 -2.17 -1.26 -13.94
CA LEU A 93 -1.26 -0.47 -13.12
C LEU A 93 -0.22 0.24 -14.00
N PRO A 94 0.21 1.46 -13.63
CA PRO A 94 1.30 2.14 -14.31
C PRO A 94 2.65 1.50 -14.01
N ASP A 95 3.65 1.86 -14.82
CA ASP A 95 5.03 1.41 -14.62
C ASP A 95 5.53 1.75 -13.21
N GLY A 96 6.24 0.81 -12.59
CA GLY A 96 6.71 0.94 -11.21
C GLY A 96 5.68 0.51 -10.15
N TYR A 97 4.55 -0.08 -10.54
CA TYR A 97 3.61 -0.71 -9.62
C TYR A 97 3.19 -2.10 -10.09
N ALA A 98 3.01 -3.02 -9.15
CA ALA A 98 2.63 -4.39 -9.44
C ALA A 98 1.69 -4.96 -8.36
N TRP A 99 0.88 -5.92 -8.79
CA TRP A 99 0.14 -6.80 -7.88
C TRP A 99 1.02 -8.00 -7.54
N GLU A 100 1.56 -8.00 -6.33
CA GLU A 100 2.50 -9.01 -5.84
C GLU A 100 1.83 -10.07 -4.97
N GLU A 101 2.49 -11.21 -4.85
CA GLU A 101 2.02 -12.34 -4.05
C GLU A 101 2.16 -12.07 -2.54
N PRO A 102 1.34 -12.71 -1.68
CA PRO A 102 1.35 -12.47 -0.23
C PRO A 102 2.73 -12.70 0.43
N ASN A 103 3.55 -13.60 -0.11
CA ASN A 103 4.88 -13.86 0.43
C ASN A 103 5.83 -12.67 0.23
N VAL A 104 5.75 -11.97 -0.91
CA VAL A 104 6.56 -10.76 -1.17
C VAL A 104 6.15 -9.68 -0.19
N PHE A 105 4.84 -9.44 -0.04
CA PHE A 105 4.32 -8.49 0.92
C PHE A 105 4.81 -8.78 2.35
N ARG A 106 4.71 -10.03 2.82
CA ARG A 106 5.19 -10.43 4.15
C ARG A 106 6.65 -10.08 4.39
N GLN A 107 7.53 -10.34 3.42
CA GLN A 107 8.95 -9.98 3.53
C GLN A 107 9.13 -8.47 3.73
N ILE A 108 8.41 -7.65 2.99
CA ILE A 108 8.48 -6.19 3.12
C ILE A 108 7.96 -5.71 4.47
N ILE A 109 6.89 -6.32 4.99
CA ILE A 109 6.35 -5.97 6.30
C ILE A 109 7.33 -6.30 7.44
N GLU A 110 8.06 -7.41 7.32
CA GLU A 110 9.14 -7.78 8.25
C GLU A 110 10.28 -6.75 8.21
N ASP A 111 10.68 -6.30 7.01
CA ASP A 111 11.71 -5.28 6.83
C ASP A 111 11.31 -3.93 7.45
N TYR A 112 10.03 -3.57 7.36
CA TYR A 112 9.46 -2.34 7.91
C TYR A 112 9.17 -2.42 9.43
N LYS A 113 9.50 -3.56 10.08
CA LYS A 113 9.30 -3.80 11.51
C LYS A 113 7.91 -3.39 11.99
N ILE A 114 6.89 -3.70 11.20
CA ILE A 114 5.51 -3.34 11.51
C ILE A 114 5.00 -4.28 12.61
N GLU A 115 4.78 -3.73 13.79
CA GLU A 115 4.23 -4.48 14.92
C GLU A 115 2.70 -4.59 14.80
N GLY A 116 2.15 -5.80 14.97
CA GLY A 116 0.71 -6.01 15.09
C GLY A 116 -0.06 -6.21 13.79
N MET A 117 0.59 -6.40 12.64
CA MET A 117 -0.12 -6.76 11.40
C MET A 117 -0.74 -8.17 11.51
N PRO A 118 -2.02 -8.36 11.12
CA PRO A 118 -2.63 -9.68 11.05
C PRO A 118 -1.92 -10.61 10.05
N PHE A 119 -1.90 -11.91 10.35
CA PHE A 119 -1.50 -12.91 9.37
C PHE A 119 -2.66 -13.11 8.36
N PHE A 120 -2.48 -12.60 7.14
CA PHE A 120 -3.47 -12.66 6.06
C PHE A 120 -3.30 -13.84 5.10
#